data_AF-A0A7K2Q2W0-F1
#
_entry.id   AF-A0A7K2Q2W0-F1
#
_cell.length_a   1.000
_cell.length_b   1.000
_cell.length_c   1.000
_cell.angle_alpha   90.00
_cell.angle_beta   90.00
_cell.angle_gamma   90.00
#
_symmetry.space_group_name_H-M   'P 1'
#
loop_
_entity.id
_entity.type
_entity.pdbx_description
1 polymer ?
#
loop_
_entity_poly.entity_id
_entity_poly.type
_entity_poly.pdbx_seq_one_letter_code
_entity_poly.pdbx_strand_id
1 'polypeptide(L)'
;VAEVEGVFPHRDELLTALVIDAYEESGTAMEEADRNACAAGASAGTRLLAVTRALRTWSFDNSAAFTLIYGSPVPGYHAPQDTVPAATRTPAVLAGIVRSALAAGELTPPRRTVPGPPLLRPEAVQLFGGTPDAPFADLVERGMVLWSNLIGLLVFQVFSRTHDSVRDESAYFDFAIAVAAESIGLVVPLDGTPGREDTA
;
A
#
# COMPACT_ATOMS: atom_id res chain seq x y z
N VAL A 1 20.82 -25.20 -10.58
CA VAL A 1 20.86 -25.83 -9.24
C VAL A 1 22.24 -25.66 -8.62
N ALA A 2 23.31 -26.22 -9.21
CA ALA A 2 24.69 -26.06 -8.70
C ALA A 2 25.17 -24.59 -8.58
N GLU A 3 24.73 -23.71 -9.49
CA GLU A 3 25.05 -22.26 -9.44
C GLU A 3 24.29 -21.52 -8.32
N VAL A 4 23.09 -22.00 -7.96
CA VAL A 4 22.28 -21.44 -6.85
C VAL A 4 22.83 -21.92 -5.50
N GLU A 5 23.22 -23.20 -5.41
CA GLU A 5 23.87 -23.77 -4.21
C GLU A 5 25.23 -23.12 -3.90
N GLY A 6 25.93 -22.59 -4.92
CA GLY A 6 27.17 -21.85 -4.76
C GLY A 6 26.99 -20.43 -4.18
N VAL A 7 25.79 -19.85 -4.30
CA VAL A 7 25.45 -18.50 -3.81
C VAL A 7 24.65 -18.56 -2.50
N PHE A 8 23.82 -19.59 -2.31
CA PHE A 8 22.98 -19.80 -1.13
C PHE A 8 23.21 -21.18 -0.52
N PRO A 9 24.22 -21.33 0.36
CA PRO A 9 24.49 -22.60 1.04
C PRO A 9 23.35 -23.07 1.95
N HIS A 10 22.43 -22.17 2.35
CA HIS A 10 21.30 -22.48 3.21
C HIS A 10 19.97 -21.96 2.64
N ARG A 11 18.92 -22.78 2.78
CA ARG A 11 17.54 -22.48 2.38
C ARG A 11 17.06 -21.10 2.85
N ASP A 12 17.37 -20.73 4.08
CA ASP A 12 16.86 -19.50 4.69
C ASP A 12 17.55 -18.25 4.11
N GLU A 13 18.78 -18.38 3.62
CA GLU A 13 19.46 -17.31 2.88
C GLU A 13 18.80 -17.08 1.53
N LEU A 14 18.46 -18.17 0.81
CA LEU A 14 17.69 -18.08 -0.43
C LEU A 14 16.30 -17.47 -0.19
N LEU A 15 15.58 -17.90 0.86
CA LEU A 15 14.28 -17.31 1.20
C LEU A 15 14.38 -15.83 1.55
N THR A 16 15.43 -15.43 2.26
CA THR A 16 15.67 -14.01 2.58
C THR A 16 15.93 -13.18 1.33
N ALA A 17 16.75 -13.67 0.40
CA ALA A 17 16.97 -13.00 -0.88
C ALA A 17 15.66 -12.85 -1.66
N LEU A 18 14.88 -13.94 -1.79
CA LEU A 18 13.59 -13.90 -2.49
C LEU A 18 12.56 -12.96 -1.83
N VAL A 19 12.54 -12.88 -0.50
CA VAL A 19 11.69 -11.93 0.23
C VAL A 19 12.10 -10.49 -0.05
N ILE A 20 13.42 -10.21 -0.05
CA ILE A 20 13.96 -8.89 -0.37
C ILE A 20 13.58 -8.51 -1.80
N ASP A 21 13.87 -9.37 -2.78
CA ASP A 21 13.55 -9.15 -4.20
C ASP A 21 12.06 -8.86 -4.38
N ALA A 22 11.17 -9.65 -3.76
CA ALA A 22 9.74 -9.44 -3.84
C ALA A 22 9.29 -8.07 -3.27
N TYR A 23 9.87 -7.64 -2.14
CA TYR A 23 9.60 -6.32 -1.59
C TYR A 23 10.18 -5.19 -2.44
N GLU A 24 11.36 -5.38 -3.04
CA GLU A 24 11.99 -4.39 -3.90
C GLU A 24 11.23 -4.19 -5.20
N GLU A 25 10.78 -5.27 -5.85
CA GLU A 25 10.01 -5.21 -7.08
C GLU A 25 8.64 -4.55 -6.85
N SER A 26 7.91 -4.99 -5.80
CA SER A 26 6.61 -4.40 -5.45
C SER A 26 6.72 -2.93 -5.06
N GLY A 27 7.76 -2.56 -4.29
CA GLY A 27 8.09 -1.17 -3.97
C GLY A 27 8.39 -0.36 -5.23
N THR A 28 9.20 -0.88 -6.14
CA THR A 28 9.57 -0.22 -7.40
C THR A 28 8.34 0.05 -8.26
N ALA A 29 7.43 -0.92 -8.39
CA ALA A 29 6.19 -0.75 -9.14
C ALA A 29 5.33 0.41 -8.59
N MET A 30 5.19 0.50 -7.27
CA MET A 30 4.45 1.60 -6.63
C MET A 30 5.16 2.95 -6.79
N GLU A 31 6.47 2.99 -6.61
CA GLU A 31 7.25 4.23 -6.73
C GLU A 31 7.24 4.78 -8.17
N GLU A 32 7.33 3.91 -9.18
CA GLU A 32 7.23 4.29 -10.58
C GLU A 32 5.85 4.88 -10.91
N ALA A 33 4.78 4.23 -10.43
CA ALA A 33 3.43 4.73 -10.60
C ALA A 33 3.22 6.09 -9.93
N ASP A 34 3.75 6.31 -8.73
CA ASP A 34 3.67 7.61 -8.04
C ASP A 34 4.44 8.68 -8.81
N ARG A 35 5.68 8.40 -9.25
CA ARG A 35 6.48 9.33 -10.03
C ARG A 35 5.78 9.74 -11.31
N ASN A 36 5.22 8.79 -12.06
CA ASN A 36 4.51 9.05 -13.31
C ASN A 36 3.25 9.90 -13.09
N ALA A 37 2.45 9.56 -12.08
CA ALA A 37 1.25 10.32 -11.75
C ALA A 37 1.58 11.74 -11.25
N CYS A 38 2.62 11.88 -10.42
CA CYS A 38 3.12 13.18 -9.96
C CYS A 38 3.63 14.04 -11.13
N ALA A 39 4.40 13.46 -12.06
CA ALA A 39 4.90 14.16 -13.25
C ALA A 39 3.75 14.63 -14.17
N ALA A 40 2.62 13.92 -14.17
CA ALA A 40 1.40 14.31 -14.86
C ALA A 40 0.56 15.37 -14.12
N GLY A 41 1.01 15.85 -12.95
CA GLY A 41 0.26 16.82 -12.13
C GLY A 41 -1.01 16.24 -11.51
N ALA A 42 -1.04 14.93 -11.28
CA ALA A 42 -2.22 14.26 -10.75
C ALA A 42 -2.48 14.59 -9.26
N SER A 43 -3.75 14.67 -8.88
CA SER A 43 -4.18 14.82 -7.47
C SER A 43 -3.67 13.67 -6.60
N ALA A 44 -3.62 13.86 -5.28
CA ALA A 44 -3.22 12.79 -4.37
C ALA A 44 -4.14 11.56 -4.45
N GLY A 45 -5.44 11.76 -4.69
CA GLY A 45 -6.38 10.66 -4.91
C GLY A 45 -6.07 9.84 -6.17
N THR A 46 -5.76 10.51 -7.28
CA THR A 46 -5.34 9.87 -8.53
C THR A 46 -4.01 9.12 -8.35
N ARG A 47 -3.06 9.71 -7.63
CA ARG A 47 -1.77 9.07 -7.31
C ARG A 47 -1.97 7.82 -6.46
N LEU A 48 -2.82 7.88 -5.42
CA LEU A 48 -3.15 6.73 -4.58
C LEU A 48 -3.73 5.59 -5.42
N LEU A 49 -4.68 5.89 -6.32
CA LEU A 49 -5.25 4.87 -7.19
C LEU A 49 -4.21 4.27 -8.14
N ALA A 50 -3.32 5.10 -8.71
CA ALA A 50 -2.26 4.64 -9.60
C ALA A 50 -1.30 3.66 -8.90
N VAL A 51 -0.82 3.98 -7.70
CA VAL A 51 0.13 3.11 -6.98
C VAL A 51 -0.51 1.81 -6.50
N THR A 52 -1.78 1.85 -6.09
CA THR A 52 -2.49 0.64 -5.65
C THR A 52 -2.83 -0.27 -6.84
N ARG A 53 -3.20 0.30 -8.00
CA ARG A 53 -3.32 -0.45 -9.26
C ARG A 53 -1.99 -1.09 -9.68
N ALA A 54 -0.88 -0.36 -9.56
CA ALA A 54 0.45 -0.90 -9.87
C ALA A 54 0.83 -2.08 -8.96
N LEU A 55 0.59 -1.96 -7.65
CA LEU A 55 0.79 -3.06 -6.72
C LEU A 55 -0.11 -4.26 -7.04
N ARG A 56 -1.37 -4.01 -7.44
CA ARG A 56 -2.28 -5.07 -7.88
C ARG A 56 -1.73 -5.81 -9.10
N THR A 57 -1.35 -5.09 -10.15
CA THR A 57 -0.77 -5.70 -11.36
C THR A 57 0.45 -6.55 -11.00
N TRP A 58 1.39 -6.01 -10.23
CA TRP A 58 2.56 -6.77 -9.78
C TRP A 58 2.16 -8.04 -9.00
N SER A 59 1.14 -7.95 -8.13
CA SER A 59 0.70 -9.08 -7.30
C SER A 59 0.12 -10.23 -8.12
N PHE A 60 -0.56 -9.95 -9.23
CA PHE A 60 -1.08 -10.97 -10.14
C PHE A 60 0.01 -11.56 -11.04
N ASP A 61 0.88 -10.70 -11.58
CA ASP A 61 1.99 -11.12 -12.44
C ASP A 61 3.05 -11.93 -11.66
N ASN A 62 3.17 -11.70 -10.36
CA ASN A 62 4.17 -12.31 -9.47
C ASN A 62 3.51 -13.05 -8.29
N SER A 63 2.42 -13.79 -8.53
CA SER A 63 1.63 -14.44 -7.48
C SER A 63 2.42 -15.31 -6.50
N ALA A 64 3.48 -15.99 -6.95
CA ALA A 64 4.37 -16.77 -6.08
C ALA A 64 5.17 -15.89 -5.12
N ALA A 65 5.74 -14.78 -5.62
CA ALA A 65 6.47 -13.80 -4.80
C ALA A 65 5.52 -13.07 -3.85
N PHE A 66 4.33 -12.68 -4.31
CA PHE A 66 3.28 -12.12 -3.46
C PHE A 66 2.91 -13.09 -2.32
N THR A 67 2.75 -14.38 -2.63
CA THR A 67 2.44 -15.41 -1.62
C THR A 67 3.58 -15.58 -0.62
N LEU A 68 4.83 -15.41 -1.04
CA LEU A 68 5.99 -15.48 -0.14
C LEU A 68 5.96 -14.36 0.92
N ILE A 69 5.56 -13.14 0.54
CA ILE A 69 5.60 -11.97 1.44
C ILE A 69 4.28 -11.71 2.19
N TYR A 70 3.12 -12.09 1.65
CA TYR A 70 1.80 -11.84 2.24
C TYR A 70 0.94 -13.09 2.47
N GLY A 71 1.44 -14.27 2.12
CA GLY A 71 0.76 -15.55 2.34
C GLY A 71 0.98 -16.13 3.73
N SER A 72 0.75 -17.45 3.84
CA SER A 72 1.02 -18.17 5.09
C SER A 72 2.52 -18.18 5.39
N PRO A 73 2.97 -17.87 6.63
CA PRO A 73 4.37 -17.89 6.98
C PRO A 73 5.03 -19.24 6.67
N VAL A 74 6.26 -19.20 6.16
CA VAL A 74 7.03 -20.41 5.87
C VAL A 74 7.47 -21.07 7.19
N PRO A 75 7.10 -22.33 7.47
CA PRO A 75 7.47 -22.99 8.72
C PRO A 75 8.99 -23.01 8.95
N GLY A 76 9.40 -22.60 10.14
CA GLY A 76 10.80 -22.55 10.58
C GLY A 76 11.62 -21.40 10.01
N TYR A 77 11.09 -20.59 9.10
CA TYR A 77 11.77 -19.41 8.56
C TYR A 77 11.35 -18.15 9.33
N HIS A 78 12.34 -17.35 9.73
CA HIS A 78 12.13 -16.05 10.34
C HIS A 78 12.88 -15.01 9.53
N ALA A 79 12.14 -14.09 8.88
CA ALA A 79 12.73 -13.02 8.10
C ALA A 79 13.67 -12.16 8.99
N PRO A 80 14.95 -12.00 8.61
CA PRO A 80 15.89 -11.18 9.37
C PRO A 80 15.58 -9.69 9.22
N GLN A 81 16.19 -8.86 10.06
CA GLN A 81 16.04 -7.39 10.01
C GLN A 81 16.46 -6.79 8.66
N ASP A 82 17.32 -7.48 7.92
CA ASP A 82 17.78 -7.07 6.59
C ASP A 82 16.63 -6.98 5.57
N THR A 83 15.47 -7.59 5.84
CA THR A 83 14.27 -7.46 5.00
C THR A 83 13.52 -6.14 5.21
N VAL A 84 13.73 -5.46 6.34
CA VAL A 84 12.96 -4.25 6.73
C VAL A 84 13.12 -3.09 5.74
N PRO A 85 14.33 -2.74 5.25
CA PRO A 85 14.47 -1.67 4.26
C PRO A 85 13.61 -1.89 3.01
N ALA A 86 13.61 -3.10 2.45
CA ALA A 86 12.77 -3.43 1.30
C ALA A 86 11.28 -3.43 1.68
N ALA A 87 10.92 -4.08 2.79
CA ALA A 87 9.53 -4.20 3.25
C ALA A 87 8.85 -2.85 3.53
N THR A 88 9.62 -1.81 3.86
CA THR A 88 9.07 -0.47 4.14
C THR A 88 8.81 0.37 2.89
N ARG A 89 9.26 -0.03 1.70
CA ARG A 89 9.11 0.78 0.47
C ARG A 89 7.64 0.99 0.09
N THR A 90 6.83 -0.06 0.11
CA THR A 90 5.40 0.02 -0.25
C THR A 90 4.59 0.91 0.71
N PRO A 91 4.65 0.78 2.05
CA PRO A 91 3.99 1.72 2.94
C PRO A 91 4.60 3.13 2.90
N ALA A 92 5.90 3.29 2.59
CA ALA A 92 6.52 4.60 2.43
C ALA A 92 5.93 5.40 1.25
N VAL A 93 5.61 4.75 0.13
CA VAL A 93 4.93 5.40 -1.01
C VAL A 93 3.56 5.94 -0.58
N LEU A 94 2.75 5.12 0.11
CA LEU A 94 1.44 5.54 0.61
C LEU A 94 1.57 6.70 1.60
N ALA A 95 2.49 6.60 2.56
CA ALA A 95 2.75 7.66 3.52
C ALA A 95 3.19 8.97 2.84
N GLY A 96 4.01 8.88 1.79
CA GLY A 96 4.42 10.00 0.97
C GLY A 96 3.25 10.72 0.29
N ILE A 97 2.33 9.96 -0.31
CA ILE A 97 1.12 10.51 -0.95
C ILE A 97 0.23 11.18 0.09
N VAL A 98 -0.02 10.53 1.23
CA VAL A 98 -0.87 11.09 2.29
C VAL A 98 -0.25 12.36 2.89
N ARG A 99 1.06 12.38 3.12
CA ARG A 99 1.77 13.59 3.59
C ARG A 99 1.69 14.72 2.57
N SER A 100 1.83 14.42 1.29
CA SER A 100 1.66 15.39 0.20
C SER A 100 0.24 15.97 0.19
N ALA A 101 -0.77 15.12 0.33
CA ALA A 101 -2.18 15.52 0.38
C ALA A 101 -2.48 16.42 1.58
N LEU A 102 -1.94 16.07 2.75
CA LEU A 102 -2.07 16.88 3.96
C LEU A 102 -1.47 18.28 3.75
N ALA A 103 -0.25 18.36 3.21
CA ALA A 103 0.42 19.63 2.96
C ALA A 103 -0.31 20.49 1.90
N ALA A 104 -0.95 19.85 0.92
CA ALA A 104 -1.74 20.52 -0.12
C ALA A 104 -3.17 20.89 0.32
N GLY A 105 -3.61 20.47 1.51
CA GLY A 105 -4.98 20.69 1.98
C GLY A 105 -6.03 19.84 1.27
N GLU A 106 -5.62 18.73 0.64
CA GLU A 106 -6.51 17.80 -0.09
C GLU A 106 -7.25 16.84 0.85
N LEU A 107 -6.83 16.73 2.12
CA LEU A 107 -7.46 15.85 3.09
C LEU A 107 -8.64 16.53 3.80
N THR A 108 -9.75 15.81 3.88
CA THR A 108 -10.88 16.18 4.73
C THR A 108 -10.62 15.73 6.17
N PRO A 109 -10.80 16.60 7.18
CA PRO A 109 -10.67 16.22 8.58
C PRO A 109 -11.56 15.01 8.95
N PRO A 110 -11.08 14.11 9.81
CA PRO A 110 -11.86 12.95 10.20
C PRO A 110 -13.13 13.34 10.97
N ARG A 111 -14.25 12.68 10.67
CA ARG A 111 -15.55 12.90 11.33
C ARG A 111 -15.54 12.61 12.84
N ARG A 112 -14.61 11.77 13.30
CA ARG A 112 -14.38 11.44 14.71
C ARG A 112 -12.90 11.31 14.98
N THR A 113 -12.47 11.77 16.15
CA THR A 113 -11.13 11.51 16.67
C THR A 113 -11.07 10.10 17.25
N VAL A 114 -9.92 9.43 17.11
CA VAL A 114 -9.63 8.20 17.86
C VAL A 114 -9.15 8.58 19.26
N PRO A 115 -9.81 8.12 20.34
CA PRO A 115 -9.38 8.44 21.70
C PRO A 115 -8.17 7.59 22.11
N GLY A 116 -7.40 8.11 23.07
CA GLY A 116 -6.29 7.39 23.70
C GLY A 116 -4.91 7.81 23.17
N PRO A 117 -3.83 7.28 23.76
CA PRO A 117 -2.48 7.54 23.30
C PRO A 117 -2.22 6.86 21.93
N PRO A 118 -1.24 7.34 21.14
CA PRO A 118 -0.81 6.66 19.92
C PRO A 118 -0.44 5.20 20.20
N LEU A 119 -0.93 4.28 19.35
CA LEU A 119 -0.66 2.84 19.48
C LEU A 119 0.44 2.36 18.54
N LEU A 120 0.83 3.20 17.58
CA LEU A 120 1.90 2.88 16.64
C LEU A 120 3.27 3.11 17.28
N ARG A 121 4.23 2.26 16.90
CA ARG A 121 5.62 2.43 17.33
C ARG A 121 6.24 3.69 16.70
N PRO A 122 7.22 4.32 17.36
CA PRO A 122 7.87 5.52 16.84
C PRO A 122 8.40 5.38 15.41
N GLU A 123 8.92 4.21 15.03
CA GLU A 123 9.46 3.96 13.69
C GLU A 123 8.38 4.05 12.61
N ALA A 124 7.17 3.55 12.89
CA ALA A 124 6.04 3.64 11.96
C ALA A 124 5.56 5.10 11.82
N VAL A 125 5.56 5.86 12.91
CA VAL A 125 5.26 7.30 12.89
C VAL A 125 6.33 8.08 12.13
N GLN A 126 7.60 7.73 12.33
CA GLN A 126 8.72 8.37 11.67
C GLN A 126 8.75 8.08 10.17
N LEU A 127 8.35 6.88 9.74
CA LEU A 127 8.18 6.54 8.32
C LEU A 127 7.20 7.49 7.61
N PHE A 128 6.15 7.91 8.32
CA PHE A 128 5.22 8.91 7.82
C PHE A 128 5.82 10.33 7.77
N GLY A 129 6.78 10.62 8.65
CA GLY A 129 7.39 11.93 8.83
C GLY A 129 7.03 12.61 10.16
N GLY A 130 6.46 11.87 11.12
CA GLY A 130 6.02 12.39 12.41
C GLY A 130 4.50 12.42 12.57
N THR A 131 4.04 12.86 13.73
CA THR A 131 2.61 13.02 14.02
C THR A 131 2.12 14.37 13.49
N PRO A 132 1.08 14.41 12.62
CA PRO A 132 0.47 15.66 12.22
C PRO A 132 -0.22 16.40 13.36
N ASP A 133 -0.39 17.71 13.20
CA ASP A 133 -1.21 18.51 14.11
C ASP A 133 -2.71 18.19 13.98
N ALA A 134 -3.50 18.62 14.96
CA ALA A 134 -4.96 18.60 14.87
C ALA A 134 -5.45 19.38 13.63
N PRO A 135 -6.50 18.90 12.92
CA PRO A 135 -7.37 17.79 13.26
C PRO A 135 -6.91 16.41 12.77
N PHE A 136 -5.66 16.26 12.33
CA PHE A 136 -5.13 15.06 11.67
C PHE A 136 -4.19 14.22 12.57
N ALA A 137 -4.27 14.38 13.88
CA ALA A 137 -3.35 13.73 14.82
C ALA A 137 -3.38 12.19 14.77
N ASP A 138 -4.46 11.58 14.27
CA ASP A 138 -4.62 10.13 14.11
C ASP A 138 -4.43 9.65 12.65
N LEU A 139 -3.83 10.49 11.79
CA LEU A 139 -3.67 10.20 10.36
C LEU A 139 -2.73 9.03 10.10
N VAL A 140 -1.71 8.82 10.93
CA VAL A 140 -0.78 7.69 10.78
C VAL A 140 -1.48 6.37 11.07
N GLU A 141 -2.31 6.32 12.12
CA GLU A 141 -3.17 5.17 12.44
C GLU A 141 -4.14 4.87 11.30
N ARG A 142 -4.76 5.90 10.72
CA ARG A 142 -5.65 5.75 9.56
C ARG A 142 -4.90 5.27 8.32
N GLY A 143 -3.67 5.72 8.12
CA GLY A 143 -2.76 5.23 7.09
C GLY A 143 -2.45 3.74 7.25
N MET A 144 -2.23 3.28 8.48
CA MET A 144 -2.04 1.85 8.77
C MET A 144 -3.30 1.03 8.46
N VAL A 145 -4.50 1.58 8.70
CA VAL A 145 -5.77 0.93 8.31
C VAL A 145 -5.90 0.88 6.78
N LEU A 146 -5.57 1.96 6.07
CA LEU A 146 -5.55 1.98 4.60
C LEU A 146 -4.59 0.92 4.03
N TRP A 147 -3.38 0.84 4.58
CA TRP A 147 -2.39 -0.17 4.19
C TRP A 147 -2.90 -1.59 4.43
N SER A 148 -3.49 -1.84 5.60
CA SER A 148 -4.08 -3.14 5.94
C SER A 148 -5.23 -3.52 4.99
N ASN A 149 -6.08 -2.54 4.64
CA ASN A 149 -7.16 -2.76 3.68
C ASN A 149 -6.64 -3.07 2.29
N LEU A 150 -5.62 -2.35 1.80
CA LEU A 150 -4.99 -2.61 0.51
C LEU A 150 -4.45 -4.04 0.43
N ILE A 151 -3.62 -4.46 1.40
CA ILE A 151 -3.08 -5.82 1.41
C ILE A 151 -4.19 -6.86 1.58
N GLY A 152 -5.20 -6.60 2.42
CA GLY A 152 -6.35 -7.47 2.58
C GLY A 152 -7.14 -7.67 1.28
N LEU A 153 -7.36 -6.60 0.50
CA LEU A 153 -8.00 -6.67 -0.81
C LEU A 153 -7.19 -7.51 -1.79
N LEU A 154 -5.87 -7.32 -1.83
CA LEU A 154 -4.97 -8.10 -2.70
C LEU A 154 -4.94 -9.57 -2.31
N VAL A 155 -4.84 -9.89 -1.02
CA VAL A 155 -4.91 -11.25 -0.49
C VAL A 155 -6.23 -11.92 -0.89
N PHE A 156 -7.35 -11.20 -0.79
CA PHE A 156 -8.65 -11.72 -1.19
C PHE A 156 -8.72 -12.01 -2.68
N GLN A 157 -8.21 -11.13 -3.53
CA GLN A 157 -8.26 -11.32 -4.98
C GLN A 157 -7.27 -12.39 -5.46
N VAL A 158 -6.01 -12.31 -5.05
CA VAL A 158 -4.94 -13.27 -5.46
C VAL A 158 -5.28 -14.69 -5.00
N PHE A 159 -5.82 -14.86 -3.79
CA PHE A 159 -6.25 -16.17 -3.29
C PHE A 159 -7.71 -16.51 -3.64
N SER A 160 -8.30 -15.83 -4.62
CA SER A 160 -9.63 -16.14 -5.19
C SER A 160 -10.74 -16.22 -4.14
N ARG A 161 -10.72 -15.36 -3.12
CA ARG A 161 -11.75 -15.27 -2.07
C ARG A 161 -13.00 -14.50 -2.51
N THR A 162 -12.93 -13.78 -3.62
CA THR A 162 -14.00 -12.92 -4.16
C THR A 162 -14.67 -13.46 -5.44
N HIS A 163 -14.20 -14.58 -5.99
CA HIS A 163 -14.60 -15.11 -7.31
C HIS A 163 -16.11 -15.35 -7.52
N ASP A 164 -16.85 -15.69 -6.46
CA ASP A 164 -18.31 -15.88 -6.50
C ASP A 164 -19.10 -14.61 -6.13
N SER A 165 -18.43 -13.57 -5.65
CA SER A 165 -19.06 -12.35 -5.13
C SER A 165 -18.92 -11.15 -6.08
N VAL A 166 -17.86 -11.11 -6.89
CA VAL A 166 -17.46 -9.95 -7.69
C VAL A 166 -17.38 -10.32 -9.16
N ARG A 167 -18.04 -9.53 -10.02
CA ARG A 167 -18.05 -9.78 -11.48
C ARG A 167 -16.84 -9.19 -12.19
N ASP A 168 -16.44 -7.99 -11.79
CA ASP A 168 -15.28 -7.27 -12.33
C ASP A 168 -14.34 -6.93 -11.16
N GLU A 169 -13.33 -7.78 -10.99
CA GLU A 169 -12.36 -7.65 -9.90
C GLU A 169 -11.50 -6.40 -10.02
N SER A 170 -11.26 -5.91 -11.24
CA SER A 170 -10.45 -4.71 -11.44
C SER A 170 -11.24 -3.46 -11.07
N ALA A 171 -12.45 -3.32 -11.59
CA ALA A 171 -13.31 -2.18 -11.26
C ALA A 171 -13.70 -2.19 -9.77
N TYR A 172 -13.95 -3.37 -9.20
CA TYR A 172 -14.22 -3.51 -7.77
C TYR A 172 -13.02 -3.11 -6.91
N PHE A 173 -11.79 -3.46 -7.33
CA PHE A 173 -10.59 -3.04 -6.61
C PHE A 173 -10.51 -1.52 -6.53
N ASP A 174 -10.72 -0.82 -7.65
CA ASP A 174 -10.70 0.65 -7.68
C ASP A 174 -11.77 1.25 -6.74
N PHE A 175 -12.99 0.72 -6.78
CA PHE A 175 -14.06 1.10 -5.86
C PHE A 175 -13.66 0.89 -4.39
N ALA A 176 -13.08 -0.27 -4.06
CA ALA A 176 -12.68 -0.60 -2.71
C ALA A 176 -11.54 0.30 -2.21
N ILE A 177 -10.60 0.69 -3.09
CA ILE A 177 -9.56 1.68 -2.77
C ILE A 177 -10.19 3.04 -2.51
N ALA A 178 -11.15 3.49 -3.32
CA ALA A 178 -11.84 4.75 -3.08
C ALA A 178 -12.58 4.77 -1.73
N VAL A 179 -13.28 3.69 -1.39
CA VAL A 179 -13.94 3.52 -0.08
C VAL A 179 -12.91 3.51 1.06
N ALA A 180 -11.79 2.81 0.91
CA ALA A 180 -10.75 2.77 1.93
C ALA A 180 -10.08 4.14 2.12
N ALA A 181 -9.88 4.91 1.05
CA ALA A 181 -9.27 6.24 1.09
C ALA A 181 -10.10 7.26 1.89
N GLU A 182 -11.41 7.07 2.04
CA GLU A 182 -12.23 7.90 2.92
C GLU A 182 -11.74 7.87 4.38
N SER A 183 -11.10 6.78 4.82
CA SER A 183 -10.61 6.66 6.21
C SER A 183 -9.52 7.67 6.55
N ILE A 184 -8.76 8.11 5.54
CA ILE A 184 -7.72 9.15 5.63
C ILE A 184 -8.22 10.52 5.13
N GLY A 185 -9.51 10.63 4.76
CA GLY A 185 -10.10 11.87 4.28
C GLY A 185 -9.75 12.22 2.83
N LEU A 186 -9.27 11.26 2.04
CA LEU A 186 -8.87 11.49 0.65
C LEU A 186 -9.96 11.02 -0.32
N VAL A 187 -10.27 11.85 -1.32
CA VAL A 187 -11.20 11.49 -2.40
C VAL A 187 -10.41 10.90 -3.55
N VAL A 188 -10.73 9.66 -3.94
CA VAL A 188 -10.16 9.00 -5.10
C VAL A 188 -11.12 9.15 -6.28
N PRO A 189 -10.69 9.73 -7.42
CA PRO A 189 -11.54 9.82 -8.60
C PRO A 189 -11.71 8.45 -9.24
N LEU A 190 -12.96 7.99 -9.37
CA LEU A 190 -13.32 6.80 -10.12
C LEU A 190 -13.80 7.20 -11.52
N ASP A 191 -13.36 6.45 -12.52
CA ASP A 191 -13.79 6.61 -13.91
C ASP A 191 -15.32 6.43 -13.97
N GLY A 192 -16.05 7.49 -14.35
CA GLY A 192 -17.51 7.50 -14.44
C GLY A 192 -18.25 8.38 -13.41
N THR A 193 -17.53 9.05 -12.50
CA THR A 193 -18.15 10.11 -11.67
C THR A 193 -18.25 11.38 -12.51
N PRO A 194 -19.43 11.85 -12.95
CA PRO A 194 -19.51 13.16 -13.59
C PRO A 194 -19.02 14.18 -12.56
N GLY A 195 -17.95 14.91 -12.92
CA GLY A 195 -17.45 16.01 -12.12
C GLY A 195 -18.63 16.90 -11.77
N ARG A 196 -18.78 17.22 -10.49
CA ARG A 196 -19.76 18.19 -10.04
C ARG A 196 -19.46 19.48 -10.79
N GLU A 197 -20.27 19.81 -11.79
CA GLU A 197 -20.23 21.11 -12.44
C GLU A 197 -20.41 22.14 -11.32
N ASP A 198 -19.36 22.91 -11.05
CA ASP A 198 -19.46 24.13 -10.28
C ASP A 198 -20.41 25.05 -11.05
N THR A 199 -21.67 25.06 -10.63
CA THR A 199 -22.59 26.13 -10.99
C THR A 199 -22.04 27.43 -10.39
N ALA A 200 -21.53 28.26 -11.29
CA ALA A 200 -21.24 29.69 -11.09
C ALA A 200 -22.48 30.47 -10.66
#